data_AF-A0A0E9LUN9-F1
#
_entry.id   AF-A0A0E9LUN9-F1
#
_cell.length_a   1.000
_cell.length_b   1.000
_cell.length_c   1.000
_cell.angle_alpha   90.00
_cell.angle_beta   90.00
_cell.angle_gamma   90.00
#
_symmetry.space_group_name_H-M   'P 1'
#
loop_
_entity.id
_entity.type
_entity.pdbx_description
1 polymer ?
#
loop_
_entity_poly.entity_id
_entity_poly.type
_entity_poly.pdbx_seq_one_letter_code
_entity_poly.pdbx_strand_id
1 'polypeptide(L)'
;MQSTDQLKHQIPGRLSDAYYQLVEYPVKGAGLINQKFLYLEKAYYYASQNRIIANDLAQKSKAAYDSIQQLTEYYNHQVADGKWENMMYMQPRSLPVFDLPAIPQWDFNVDTHWGLAVEGDEDIRRVKAIKGPTYLPSFNSSTRQTYFVDIFLKKEAPLDWTASASEDWIKIDQTSGTLTAEPGSQQQRLFVSIDWDKAPQSGRLRGSVRFSDGDKNYSLQVYANRQDISHTSQEALFVEDRGYIAINAENFSRQNNTSSYGWDVLEGLGYTGHSVWVNPLKIKEQQFDPELKNPSTLEYDFQTDRGGEITVTVYALPVHPLNQDYSNRIGIGVNEEAPQIVDHKTFGRSEEWKQNVLSNSTVLKTKHHLPEGGRHTLKIYALDPGIIIDRIVIDKGGAIKSYSAQKETIVQP
;
A
#
# COMPACT_ATOMS: atom_id res chain seq x y z
N MET A 1 -8.40 -17.19 -1.88
CA MET A 1 -8.45 -18.41 -1.05
C MET A 1 -9.86 -18.72 -0.56
N GLN A 2 -10.52 -17.88 0.25
CA GLN A 2 -11.91 -18.15 0.66
C GLN A 2 -12.88 -18.29 -0.53
N SER A 3 -12.79 -17.41 -1.54
CA SER A 3 -13.59 -17.55 -2.77
C SER A 3 -13.30 -18.85 -3.52
N THR A 4 -12.06 -19.34 -3.44
CA THR A 4 -11.66 -20.63 -4.00
C THR A 4 -12.39 -21.78 -3.27
N ASP A 5 -12.42 -21.76 -1.94
CA ASP A 5 -13.13 -22.77 -1.15
C ASP A 5 -14.65 -22.74 -1.44
N GLN A 6 -15.23 -21.56 -1.53
CA GLN A 6 -16.65 -21.39 -1.88
C GLN A 6 -16.98 -21.90 -3.27
N LEU A 7 -16.13 -21.59 -4.26
CA LEU A 7 -16.31 -22.06 -5.63
C LEU A 7 -16.17 -23.57 -5.75
N LYS A 8 -15.25 -24.19 -5.01
CA LYS A 8 -15.03 -25.66 -5.01
C LYS A 8 -16.33 -26.44 -4.82
N HIS A 9 -17.21 -25.99 -3.93
CA HIS A 9 -18.50 -26.63 -3.66
C HIS A 9 -19.52 -26.51 -4.81
N GLN A 10 -19.27 -25.62 -5.77
CA GLN A 10 -20.12 -25.38 -6.94
C GLN A 10 -19.58 -26.07 -8.20
N ILE A 11 -18.34 -26.58 -8.17
CA ILE A 11 -17.72 -27.23 -9.31
C ILE A 11 -18.31 -28.65 -9.49
N PRO A 12 -18.80 -29.01 -10.70
CA PRO A 12 -19.22 -30.37 -10.98
C PRO A 12 -18.10 -31.38 -10.73
N GLY A 13 -18.40 -32.55 -10.14
CA GLY A 13 -17.39 -33.55 -9.77
C GLY A 13 -16.41 -33.91 -10.90
N ARG A 14 -16.91 -34.02 -12.15
CA ARG A 14 -16.09 -34.29 -13.35
C ARG A 14 -15.02 -33.22 -13.66
N LEU A 15 -15.11 -32.04 -13.05
CA LEU A 15 -14.19 -30.92 -13.21
C LEU A 15 -13.36 -30.67 -11.93
N SER A 16 -13.54 -31.45 -10.87
CA SER A 16 -12.89 -31.21 -9.58
C SER A 16 -11.37 -31.23 -9.69
N ASP A 17 -10.80 -32.21 -10.40
CA ASP A 17 -9.36 -32.31 -10.64
C ASP A 17 -8.83 -31.12 -11.47
N ALA A 18 -9.56 -30.72 -12.51
CA ALA A 18 -9.18 -29.59 -13.36
C ALA A 18 -9.22 -28.27 -12.57
N TYR A 19 -10.25 -28.09 -11.74
CA TYR A 19 -10.36 -26.95 -10.85
C TYR A 19 -9.23 -26.92 -9.82
N TYR A 20 -8.92 -28.07 -9.21
CA TYR A 20 -7.87 -28.15 -8.22
C TYR A 20 -6.52 -27.73 -8.82
N GLN A 21 -6.15 -28.30 -9.97
CA GLN A 21 -4.84 -28.08 -10.56
C GLN A 21 -4.68 -26.69 -11.21
N LEU A 22 -5.75 -26.13 -11.81
CA LEU A 22 -5.68 -24.87 -12.56
C LEU A 22 -6.09 -23.65 -11.73
N VAL A 23 -6.80 -23.83 -10.61
CA VAL A 23 -7.32 -22.73 -9.80
C VAL A 23 -6.95 -22.89 -8.34
N GLU A 24 -7.38 -23.97 -7.68
CA GLU A 24 -7.26 -24.08 -6.22
C GLU A 24 -5.82 -24.10 -5.76
N TYR A 25 -5.01 -24.99 -6.32
CA TYR A 25 -3.60 -25.15 -5.98
C TYR A 25 -2.79 -23.88 -6.22
N PRO A 26 -2.76 -23.27 -7.43
CA PRO A 26 -1.94 -22.07 -7.65
C PRO A 26 -2.40 -20.87 -6.81
N VAL A 27 -3.70 -20.66 -6.64
CA VAL A 27 -4.22 -19.54 -5.82
C VAL A 27 -3.91 -19.74 -4.34
N LYS A 28 -4.11 -20.94 -3.79
CA LYS A 28 -3.80 -21.22 -2.38
C LYS A 28 -2.30 -21.25 -2.14
N GLY A 29 -1.52 -21.88 -3.01
CA GLY A 29 -0.06 -21.90 -2.91
C GLY A 29 0.54 -20.49 -2.87
N ALA A 30 0.10 -19.60 -3.78
CA ALA A 30 0.52 -18.20 -3.80
C ALA A 30 0.06 -17.43 -2.54
N GLY A 31 -1.17 -17.66 -2.06
CA GLY A 31 -1.66 -17.03 -0.84
C GLY A 31 -0.92 -17.50 0.42
N LEU A 32 -0.68 -18.80 0.56
CA LEU A 32 -0.05 -19.39 1.74
C LEU A 32 1.43 -19.06 1.85
N ILE A 33 2.17 -18.99 0.73
CA ILE A 33 3.58 -18.59 0.81
C ILE A 33 3.70 -17.14 1.30
N ASN A 34 2.81 -16.24 0.85
CA ASN A 34 2.73 -14.88 1.36
C ASN A 34 2.34 -14.85 2.84
N GLN A 35 1.33 -15.64 3.26
CA GLN A 35 0.95 -15.74 4.66
C GLN A 35 2.08 -16.25 5.55
N LYS A 36 2.87 -17.24 5.09
CA LYS A 36 4.05 -17.74 5.81
C LYS A 36 4.99 -16.59 6.20
N PHE A 37 5.33 -15.72 5.25
CA PHE A 37 6.23 -14.59 5.51
C PHE A 37 5.56 -13.48 6.29
N LEU A 38 4.39 -13.00 5.84
CA LEU A 38 3.72 -11.85 6.43
C LEU A 38 3.27 -12.11 7.87
N TYR A 39 2.85 -13.33 8.22
CA TYR A 39 2.54 -13.65 9.61
C TYR A 39 3.78 -13.65 10.50
N LEU A 40 4.91 -14.18 10.02
CA LEU A 40 6.14 -14.20 10.79
C LEU A 40 6.73 -12.80 10.99
N GLU A 41 6.77 -11.99 9.93
CA GLU A 41 7.19 -10.58 10.02
C GLU A 41 6.31 -9.80 11.00
N LYS A 42 4.98 -9.99 10.91
CA LYS A 42 4.02 -9.39 11.84
C LYS A 42 4.21 -9.90 13.27
N ALA A 43 4.57 -11.17 13.46
CA ALA A 43 4.86 -11.75 14.76
C ALA A 43 6.08 -11.06 15.42
N TYR A 44 7.20 -10.92 14.70
CA TYR A 44 8.37 -10.19 15.19
C TYR A 44 8.05 -8.73 15.51
N TYR A 45 7.30 -8.08 14.63
CA TYR A 45 6.87 -6.69 14.84
C TYR A 45 6.01 -6.56 16.11
N TYR A 46 5.02 -7.43 16.30
CA TYR A 46 4.15 -7.41 17.46
C TYR A 46 4.85 -7.85 18.76
N ALA A 47 5.84 -8.74 18.67
CA ALA A 47 6.68 -9.10 19.81
C ALA A 47 7.50 -7.91 20.31
N SER A 48 7.99 -7.05 19.40
CA SER A 48 8.68 -5.79 19.79
C SER A 48 7.79 -4.83 20.57
N GLN A 49 6.47 -4.96 20.43
CA GLN A 49 5.44 -4.20 21.15
C GLN A 49 4.96 -4.93 22.43
N ASN A 50 5.50 -6.12 22.71
CA ASN A 50 5.10 -7.04 23.78
C ASN A 50 3.63 -7.48 23.70
N ARG A 51 3.16 -7.80 22.49
CA ARG A 51 1.79 -8.27 22.26
C ARG A 51 1.77 -9.79 22.31
N ILE A 52 0.95 -10.37 23.19
CA ILE A 52 0.93 -11.84 23.37
C ILE A 52 0.54 -12.60 22.09
N ILE A 53 -0.27 -11.97 21.24
CA ILE A 53 -0.67 -12.49 19.92
C ILE A 53 0.49 -12.72 18.94
N ALA A 54 1.69 -12.22 19.24
CA ALA A 54 2.88 -12.51 18.44
C ALA A 54 3.14 -14.03 18.34
N ASN A 55 2.94 -14.77 19.44
CA ASN A 55 3.12 -16.23 19.47
C ASN A 55 2.13 -16.93 18.52
N ASP A 56 0.85 -16.54 18.55
CA ASP A 56 -0.17 -17.07 17.65
C ASP A 56 0.14 -16.78 16.18
N LEU A 57 0.68 -15.60 15.86
CA LEU A 57 1.07 -15.23 14.51
C LEU A 57 2.26 -16.07 14.02
N ALA A 58 3.24 -16.35 14.89
CA ALA A 58 4.32 -17.27 14.56
C ALA A 58 3.79 -18.68 14.26
N GLN A 59 2.81 -19.17 15.03
CA GLN A 59 2.15 -20.45 14.73
C GLN A 59 1.33 -20.40 13.44
N LYS A 60 0.69 -19.27 13.09
CA LYS A 60 0.02 -19.11 11.78
C LYS A 60 0.98 -19.18 10.60
N SER A 61 2.21 -18.68 10.76
CA SER A 61 3.27 -18.86 9.75
C SER A 61 3.59 -20.34 9.54
N LYS A 62 3.77 -21.09 10.63
CA LYS A 62 3.98 -22.54 10.58
C LYS A 62 2.80 -23.27 9.92
N ALA A 63 1.57 -22.94 10.31
CA ALA A 63 0.36 -23.56 9.75
C ALA A 63 0.23 -23.30 8.24
N ALA A 64 0.65 -22.12 7.76
CA ALA A 64 0.70 -21.83 6.33
C ALA A 64 1.73 -22.72 5.60
N TYR A 65 2.91 -22.95 6.19
CA TYR A 65 3.89 -23.90 5.66
C TYR A 65 3.34 -25.34 5.60
N ASP A 66 2.77 -25.82 6.71
CA ASP A 66 2.18 -27.17 6.78
C ASP A 66 1.05 -27.33 5.74
N SER A 67 0.28 -26.26 5.49
CA SER A 67 -0.78 -26.26 4.48
C SER A 67 -0.23 -26.36 3.05
N ILE A 68 0.93 -25.74 2.75
CA ILE A 68 1.59 -25.87 1.45
C ILE A 68 2.05 -27.32 1.23
N GLN A 69 2.59 -27.96 2.27
CA GLN A 69 2.95 -29.39 2.23
C GLN A 69 1.74 -30.24 1.84
N GLN A 70 0.62 -30.08 2.56
CA GLN A 70 -0.61 -30.83 2.30
C GLN A 70 -1.19 -30.58 0.90
N LEU A 71 -1.18 -29.32 0.43
CA LEU A 71 -1.65 -28.98 -0.91
C LEU A 71 -0.81 -29.64 -2.00
N THR A 72 0.51 -29.70 -1.80
CA THR A 72 1.46 -30.30 -2.75
C THR A 72 1.33 -31.82 -2.77
N GLU A 73 1.20 -32.44 -1.59
CA GLU A 73 0.95 -33.88 -1.44
C GLU A 73 -0.35 -34.29 -2.15
N TYR A 74 -1.44 -33.56 -1.91
CA TYR A 74 -2.72 -33.83 -2.58
C TYR A 74 -2.60 -33.65 -4.10
N TYR A 75 -1.91 -32.61 -4.58
CA TYR A 75 -1.69 -32.40 -6.01
C TYR A 75 -1.02 -33.61 -6.66
N ASN A 76 0.06 -34.11 -6.07
CA ASN A 76 0.86 -35.17 -6.65
C ASN A 76 0.19 -36.55 -6.57
N HIS A 77 -0.52 -36.84 -5.48
CA HIS A 77 -0.98 -38.22 -5.21
C HIS A 77 -2.49 -38.43 -5.32
N GLN A 78 -3.31 -37.38 -5.33
CA GLN A 78 -4.77 -37.49 -5.31
C GLN A 78 -5.43 -36.96 -6.58
N VAL A 79 -4.90 -35.88 -7.17
CA VAL A 79 -5.49 -35.30 -8.39
C VAL A 79 -5.40 -36.29 -9.55
N ALA A 80 -6.55 -36.61 -10.14
CA ALA A 80 -6.67 -37.53 -11.27
C ALA A 80 -5.94 -38.87 -11.01
N ASP A 81 -6.18 -39.47 -9.85
CA ASP A 81 -5.61 -40.75 -9.41
C ASP A 81 -4.06 -40.76 -9.44
N GLY A 82 -3.44 -39.64 -9.07
CA GLY A 82 -1.98 -39.51 -9.01
C GLY A 82 -1.31 -39.30 -10.37
N LYS A 83 -2.06 -38.99 -11.42
CA LYS A 83 -1.52 -38.71 -12.78
C LYS A 83 -0.35 -37.72 -12.79
N TRP A 84 -0.32 -36.78 -11.85
CA TRP A 84 0.66 -35.70 -11.79
C TRP A 84 1.73 -35.90 -10.70
N GLU A 85 1.96 -37.13 -10.28
CA GLU A 85 2.99 -37.44 -9.28
C GLU A 85 4.35 -36.80 -9.66
N ASN A 86 4.99 -36.17 -8.69
CA ASN A 86 6.26 -35.43 -8.81
C ASN A 86 6.23 -34.16 -9.71
N MET A 87 5.09 -33.78 -10.29
CA MET A 87 5.01 -32.55 -11.10
C MET A 87 5.14 -31.29 -10.25
N MET A 88 4.59 -31.30 -9.04
CA MET A 88 4.70 -30.18 -8.10
C MET A 88 5.73 -30.46 -7.02
N TYR A 89 6.68 -29.55 -6.88
CA TYR A 89 7.68 -29.57 -5.81
C TYR A 89 7.67 -28.24 -5.06
N MET A 90 7.39 -28.29 -3.76
CA MET A 90 7.21 -27.10 -2.95
C MET A 90 8.49 -26.33 -2.59
N GLN A 91 9.66 -26.90 -2.91
CA GLN A 91 10.98 -26.29 -2.66
C GLN A 91 11.77 -26.12 -3.96
N PRO A 92 11.27 -25.40 -4.98
CA PRO A 92 11.94 -25.31 -6.26
C PRO A 92 13.36 -24.74 -6.11
N ARG A 93 14.34 -25.48 -6.64
CA ARG A 93 15.78 -25.21 -6.52
C ARG A 93 16.31 -25.18 -5.07
N SER A 94 15.55 -25.71 -4.11
CA SER A 94 15.93 -25.79 -2.69
C SER A 94 16.38 -24.43 -2.12
N LEU A 95 15.70 -23.36 -2.54
CA LEU A 95 16.01 -22.01 -2.05
C LEU A 95 15.51 -21.83 -0.61
N PRO A 96 16.25 -21.12 0.27
CA PRO A 96 15.87 -20.94 1.68
C PRO A 96 14.48 -20.34 1.91
N VAL A 97 13.97 -19.57 0.95
CA VAL A 97 12.62 -18.98 0.98
C VAL A 97 11.52 -20.05 1.09
N PHE A 98 11.77 -21.29 0.68
CA PHE A 98 10.81 -22.38 0.74
C PHE A 98 10.92 -23.22 2.01
N ASP A 99 11.95 -23.03 2.82
CA ASP A 99 12.12 -23.79 4.07
C ASP A 99 11.09 -23.40 5.13
N LEU A 100 10.93 -24.28 6.11
CA LEU A 100 10.21 -23.96 7.34
C LEU A 100 11.03 -22.90 8.08
N PRO A 101 10.49 -21.69 8.32
CA PRO A 101 11.22 -20.69 9.08
C PRO A 101 11.33 -21.10 10.56
N ALA A 102 12.30 -20.52 11.26
CA ALA A 102 12.32 -20.61 12.72
C ALA A 102 11.03 -20.02 13.29
N ILE A 103 10.35 -20.77 14.16
CA ILE A 103 9.09 -20.36 14.79
C ILE A 103 9.40 -19.95 16.24
N PRO A 104 9.55 -18.64 16.51
CA PRO A 104 9.85 -18.15 17.84
C PRO A 104 8.67 -18.35 18.81
N GLN A 105 9.01 -18.43 20.10
CA GLN A 105 8.09 -18.34 21.22
C GLN A 105 8.64 -17.28 22.17
N TRP A 106 7.93 -16.18 22.33
CA TRP A 106 8.32 -15.08 23.23
C TRP A 106 7.64 -15.22 24.59
N ASP A 107 8.40 -14.88 25.63
CA ASP A 107 7.90 -14.67 26.98
C ASP A 107 7.89 -13.16 27.26
N PHE A 108 6.72 -12.64 27.67
CA PHE A 108 6.50 -11.21 27.85
C PHE A 108 6.42 -10.86 29.34
N ASN A 109 7.57 -10.55 29.94
CA ASN A 109 7.62 -10.06 31.32
C ASN A 109 7.52 -8.53 31.35
N VAL A 110 6.28 -8.02 31.45
CA VAL A 110 5.99 -6.58 31.49
C VAL A 110 5.05 -6.23 32.65
N ASP A 111 5.14 -5.01 33.19
CA ASP A 111 4.25 -4.58 34.27
C ASP A 111 2.84 -4.23 33.77
N THR A 112 2.74 -3.75 32.54
CA THR A 112 1.48 -3.30 31.91
C THR A 112 0.66 -4.47 31.39
N HIS A 113 -0.63 -4.54 31.74
CA HIS A 113 -1.56 -5.59 31.29
C HIS A 113 -1.96 -5.48 29.81
N TRP A 114 -2.18 -4.27 29.30
CA TRP A 114 -2.59 -4.02 27.93
C TRP A 114 -1.91 -2.79 27.33
N GLY A 115 -2.11 -2.56 26.04
CA GLY A 115 -1.59 -1.39 25.33
C GLY A 115 -2.40 -1.02 24.09
N LEU A 116 -1.98 0.09 23.48
CA LEU A 116 -2.51 0.62 22.23
C LEU A 116 -1.40 0.69 21.18
N ALA A 117 -1.75 0.42 19.92
CA ALA A 117 -0.92 0.69 18.76
C ALA A 117 -1.75 1.48 17.73
N VAL A 118 -1.15 2.49 17.15
CA VAL A 118 -1.80 3.40 16.20
C VAL A 118 -1.23 3.15 14.81
N GLU A 119 -2.08 3.29 13.79
CA GLU A 119 -1.64 3.29 12.40
C GLU A 119 -0.50 4.31 12.17
N GLY A 120 0.65 3.84 11.68
CA GLY A 120 1.83 4.69 11.42
C GLY A 120 2.69 5.04 12.65
N ASP A 121 2.50 4.40 13.82
CA ASP A 121 3.24 4.72 15.06
C ASP A 121 4.78 4.63 14.94
N GLU A 122 5.34 3.81 14.04
CA GLU A 122 6.81 3.76 13.85
C GLU A 122 7.39 5.02 13.20
N ASP A 123 6.65 5.66 12.30
CA ASP A 123 7.08 6.91 11.67
C ASP A 123 7.01 8.08 12.67
N ILE A 124 6.06 7.99 13.61
CA ILE A 124 5.86 8.91 14.74
C ILE A 124 7.01 8.85 15.75
N ARG A 125 7.59 7.66 16.00
CA ARG A 125 8.67 7.43 16.98
C ARG A 125 10.02 8.04 16.62
N ARG A 126 10.22 8.57 15.40
CA ARG A 126 11.47 9.27 15.02
C ARG A 126 11.63 10.64 15.70
N VAL A 127 10.62 11.13 16.42
CA VAL A 127 10.73 12.31 17.28
C VAL A 127 11.13 11.86 18.70
N LYS A 128 12.30 12.30 19.16
CA LYS A 128 12.93 11.92 20.44
C LYS A 128 11.95 11.90 21.63
N ALA A 129 11.96 10.79 22.37
CA ALA A 129 11.56 10.64 23.78
C ALA A 129 10.07 10.82 24.17
N ILE A 130 9.12 10.40 23.33
CA ILE A 130 7.70 10.28 23.74
C ILE A 130 7.36 8.81 24.03
N LYS A 131 6.89 8.51 25.25
CA LYS A 131 6.37 7.18 25.62
C LYS A 131 4.93 7.01 25.12
N GLY A 132 4.73 6.15 24.12
CA GLY A 132 3.42 5.73 23.58
C GLY A 132 2.87 6.65 22.48
N PRO A 133 1.95 6.18 21.62
CA PRO A 133 1.31 7.04 20.63
C PRO A 133 0.48 8.07 21.39
N THR A 134 0.89 9.33 21.36
CA THR A 134 0.10 10.42 21.97
C THR A 134 -0.89 11.00 20.99
N TYR A 135 -0.87 10.57 19.72
CA TYR A 135 -1.73 11.11 18.67
C TYR A 135 -2.06 10.06 17.59
N LEU A 136 -3.23 10.23 16.97
CA LEU A 136 -3.56 9.64 15.68
C LEU A 136 -2.94 10.46 14.54
N PRO A 137 -2.70 9.85 13.36
CA PRO A 137 -2.37 10.64 12.19
C PRO A 137 -3.45 11.71 11.94
N SER A 138 -3.04 12.87 11.41
CA SER A 138 -3.97 13.97 11.19
C SER A 138 -5.01 13.59 10.15
N PHE A 139 -6.27 13.96 10.40
CA PHE A 139 -7.37 13.78 9.46
C PHE A 139 -7.51 14.99 8.54
N ASN A 140 -7.82 14.75 7.27
CA ASN A 140 -8.07 15.78 6.27
C ASN A 140 -9.50 15.65 5.69
N SER A 141 -10.23 16.76 5.60
CA SER A 141 -11.59 16.80 5.04
C SER A 141 -11.65 16.40 3.57
N SER A 142 -10.58 16.65 2.83
CA SER A 142 -10.45 16.35 1.41
C SER A 142 -10.40 14.85 1.14
N THR A 143 -9.65 14.09 1.94
CA THR A 143 -9.44 12.65 1.72
C THR A 143 -10.35 11.77 2.58
N ARG A 144 -11.04 12.36 3.56
CA ARG A 144 -12.00 11.71 4.49
C ARG A 144 -11.46 10.39 5.07
N GLN A 145 -10.22 10.41 5.55
CA GLN A 145 -9.54 9.22 6.04
C GLN A 145 -10.22 8.62 7.28
N THR A 146 -9.92 7.34 7.49
CA THR A 146 -10.21 6.61 8.71
C THR A 146 -8.90 5.95 9.13
N TYR A 147 -8.53 6.06 10.40
CA TYR A 147 -7.31 5.46 10.94
C TYR A 147 -7.65 4.42 12.00
N PHE A 148 -6.84 3.37 12.09
CA PHE A 148 -7.05 2.35 13.10
C PHE A 148 -6.25 2.57 14.38
N VAL A 149 -6.83 2.09 15.48
CA VAL A 149 -6.17 1.85 16.76
C VAL A 149 -6.36 0.39 17.13
N ASP A 150 -5.27 -0.33 17.37
CA ASP A 150 -5.31 -1.68 17.93
C ASP A 150 -5.23 -1.57 19.46
N ILE A 151 -6.24 -2.07 20.17
CA ILE A 151 -6.14 -2.41 21.60
C ILE A 151 -5.69 -3.86 21.72
N PHE A 152 -4.74 -4.15 22.61
CA PHE A 152 -4.15 -5.49 22.71
C PHE A 152 -3.70 -5.86 24.12
N LEU A 153 -3.71 -7.17 24.38
CA LEU A 153 -3.15 -7.77 25.58
C LEU A 153 -1.63 -7.88 25.53
N LYS A 154 -1.01 -7.63 26.69
CA LYS A 154 0.41 -7.85 26.96
C LYS A 154 0.63 -8.91 28.06
N LYS A 155 -0.44 -9.33 28.71
CA LYS A 155 -0.50 -10.45 29.67
C LYS A 155 -1.70 -11.34 29.34
N GLU A 156 -1.61 -12.61 29.69
CA GLU A 156 -2.69 -13.60 29.54
C GLU A 156 -3.77 -13.43 30.61
N ALA A 157 -4.43 -12.28 30.62
CA ALA A 157 -5.55 -11.99 31.51
C ALA A 157 -6.64 -11.25 30.72
N PRO A 158 -7.93 -11.57 30.93
CA PRO A 158 -9.03 -10.86 30.25
C PRO A 158 -9.01 -9.36 30.51
N LEU A 159 -9.49 -8.58 29.54
CA LEU A 159 -9.59 -7.13 29.61
C LEU A 159 -10.95 -6.68 29.10
N ASP A 160 -11.78 -6.16 29.98
CA ASP A 160 -12.92 -5.34 29.58
C ASP A 160 -12.44 -3.91 29.38
N TRP A 161 -12.80 -3.30 28.25
CA TRP A 161 -12.35 -1.97 27.89
C TRP A 161 -13.51 -1.13 27.38
N THR A 162 -13.35 0.19 27.53
CA THR A 162 -14.23 1.21 26.97
C THR A 162 -13.43 2.28 26.24
N ALA A 163 -14.05 2.93 25.25
CA ALA A 163 -13.49 4.05 24.52
C ALA A 163 -14.52 5.18 24.37
N SER A 164 -14.06 6.43 24.51
CA SER A 164 -14.90 7.62 24.40
C SER A 164 -14.17 8.73 23.67
N ALA A 165 -14.88 9.43 22.79
CA ALA A 165 -14.39 10.66 22.17
C ALA A 165 -14.68 11.89 23.06
N SER A 166 -13.78 12.88 23.05
CA SER A 166 -14.02 14.15 23.74
C SER A 166 -14.95 15.09 22.98
N GLU A 167 -15.14 14.85 21.69
CA GLU A 167 -15.91 15.70 20.78
C GLU A 167 -16.90 14.84 19.99
N ASP A 168 -18.08 15.37 19.67
CA ASP A 168 -19.15 14.66 18.97
C ASP A 168 -18.90 14.45 17.47
N TRP A 169 -17.94 15.20 16.91
CA TRP A 169 -17.44 15.05 15.54
C TRP A 169 -16.35 13.99 15.40
N ILE A 170 -15.87 13.39 16.49
CA ILE A 170 -14.94 12.26 16.45
C ILE A 170 -15.74 10.95 16.57
N LYS A 171 -15.72 10.13 15.52
CA LYS A 171 -16.41 8.84 15.47
C LYS A 171 -15.45 7.71 15.78
N ILE A 172 -15.89 6.78 16.63
CA ILE A 172 -15.24 5.50 16.91
C ILE A 172 -16.26 4.43 16.57
N ASP A 173 -15.88 3.46 15.75
CA ASP A 173 -16.79 2.38 15.32
C ASP A 173 -17.22 1.46 16.46
N GLN A 174 -16.38 1.33 17.49
CA GLN A 174 -16.64 0.54 18.69
C GLN A 174 -16.20 1.28 19.94
N THR A 175 -17.03 1.28 20.98
CA THR A 175 -16.77 2.03 22.23
C THR A 175 -16.60 1.14 23.45
N SER A 176 -16.71 -0.17 23.29
CA SER A 176 -16.39 -1.14 24.34
C SER A 176 -16.13 -2.53 23.74
N GLY A 177 -15.51 -3.39 24.53
CA GLY A 177 -15.28 -4.78 24.17
C GLY A 177 -14.55 -5.54 25.27
N THR A 178 -14.32 -6.82 25.00
CA THR A 178 -13.61 -7.73 25.89
C THR A 178 -12.52 -8.45 25.10
N LEU A 179 -11.28 -8.40 25.60
CA LEU A 179 -10.17 -9.20 25.10
C LEU A 179 -9.93 -10.39 26.05
N THR A 180 -9.51 -11.51 25.50
CA THR A 180 -9.12 -12.70 26.27
C THR A 180 -7.80 -13.27 25.77
N ALA A 181 -7.19 -14.16 26.54
CA ALA A 181 -5.96 -14.85 26.14
C ALA A 181 -6.18 -15.84 24.98
N GLU A 182 -7.42 -16.15 24.64
CA GLU A 182 -7.77 -17.10 23.57
C GLU A 182 -7.32 -16.60 22.19
N PRO A 183 -6.79 -17.50 21.34
CA PRO A 183 -6.36 -17.14 20.00
C PRO A 183 -7.43 -16.41 19.19
N GLY A 184 -7.06 -15.23 18.67
CA GLY A 184 -7.97 -14.36 17.93
C GLY A 184 -8.79 -13.38 18.77
N SER A 185 -8.75 -13.46 20.10
CA SER A 185 -9.41 -12.52 21.02
C SER A 185 -8.44 -11.62 21.80
N GLN A 186 -7.13 -11.78 21.60
CA GLN A 186 -6.07 -11.06 22.32
C GLN A 186 -5.86 -9.60 21.86
N GLN A 187 -6.52 -9.19 20.78
CA GLN A 187 -6.50 -7.83 20.24
C GLN A 187 -7.84 -7.50 19.62
N GLN A 188 -8.11 -6.21 19.48
CA GLN A 188 -9.22 -5.70 18.70
C GLN A 188 -8.79 -4.42 17.98
N ARG A 189 -9.19 -4.31 16.71
CA ARG A 189 -8.94 -3.13 15.90
C ARG A 189 -10.18 -2.26 15.91
N LEU A 190 -10.00 -0.99 16.26
CA LEU A 190 -11.03 0.04 16.19
C LEU A 190 -10.66 1.03 15.08
N PHE A 191 -11.67 1.63 14.47
CA PHE A 191 -11.52 2.67 13.47
C PHE A 191 -12.02 4.01 13.99
N VAL A 192 -11.17 5.03 13.85
CA VAL A 192 -11.49 6.43 14.20
C VAL A 192 -11.62 7.23 12.91
N SER A 193 -12.69 8.02 12.81
CA SER A 193 -12.98 8.90 11.67
C SER A 193 -13.60 10.22 12.14
N ILE A 194 -13.74 11.18 11.21
CA ILE A 194 -14.31 12.50 11.49
C ILE A 194 -15.69 12.63 10.86
N ASP A 195 -16.66 13.09 11.63
CA ASP A 195 -17.94 13.58 11.17
C ASP A 195 -17.83 15.04 10.74
N TRP A 196 -17.52 15.26 9.46
CA TRP A 196 -17.27 16.60 8.92
C TRP A 196 -18.50 17.52 8.96
N ASP A 197 -19.71 16.98 9.09
CA ASP A 197 -20.95 17.76 9.20
C ASP A 197 -21.12 18.37 10.59
N LYS A 198 -20.56 17.71 11.62
CA LYS A 198 -20.53 18.19 13.01
C LYS A 198 -19.27 18.96 13.34
N ALA A 199 -18.18 18.68 12.62
CA ALA A 199 -16.91 19.35 12.82
C ALA A 199 -17.03 20.88 12.61
N PRO A 200 -16.46 21.71 13.50
CA PRO A 200 -16.42 23.15 13.31
C PRO A 200 -15.87 23.55 11.92
N GLN A 201 -16.48 24.57 11.32
CA GLN A 201 -16.15 25.01 9.95
C GLN A 201 -14.86 25.82 9.87
N SER A 202 -14.37 26.32 11.00
CA SER A 202 -13.14 27.12 11.07
C SER A 202 -12.33 26.78 12.32
N GLY A 203 -11.05 27.14 12.27
CA GLY A 203 -10.11 26.88 13.36
C GLY A 203 -9.41 25.52 13.26
N ARG A 204 -8.49 25.28 14.19
CA ARG A 204 -7.77 24.01 14.30
C ARG A 204 -8.62 23.03 15.08
N LEU A 205 -9.08 21.96 14.45
CA LEU A 205 -9.89 20.95 15.13
C LEU A 205 -8.99 20.05 15.95
N ARG A 206 -9.31 19.94 17.24
CA ARG A 206 -8.56 19.18 18.22
C ARG A 206 -9.54 18.48 19.13
N GLY A 207 -9.26 17.22 19.43
CA GLY A 207 -9.96 16.45 20.44
C GLY A 207 -9.12 15.26 20.87
N SER A 208 -9.74 14.29 21.51
CA SER A 208 -9.06 13.08 21.93
C SER A 208 -9.99 11.88 21.95
N VAL A 209 -9.40 10.70 21.82
CA VAL A 209 -10.05 9.43 22.12
C VAL A 209 -9.41 8.85 23.37
N ARG A 210 -10.22 8.60 24.39
CA ARG A 210 -9.81 7.99 25.65
C ARG A 210 -10.18 6.52 25.66
N PHE A 211 -9.26 5.66 26.05
CA PHE A 211 -9.45 4.23 26.26
C PHE A 211 -9.22 3.90 27.74
N SER A 212 -10.06 3.06 28.35
CA SER A 212 -9.97 2.70 29.76
C SER A 212 -10.40 1.27 30.04
N ASP A 213 -9.82 0.67 31.08
CA ASP A 213 -10.24 -0.60 31.71
C ASP A 213 -10.94 -0.39 33.06
N GLY A 214 -11.28 0.86 33.41
CA GLY A 214 -11.82 1.25 34.71
C GLY A 214 -10.79 1.89 35.64
N ASP A 215 -9.55 1.38 35.66
CA ASP A 215 -8.48 1.87 36.53
C ASP A 215 -7.46 2.72 35.75
N LYS A 216 -6.94 2.14 34.66
CA LYS A 216 -5.96 2.73 33.77
C LYS A 216 -6.64 3.43 32.60
N ASN A 217 -5.98 4.47 32.11
CA ASN A 217 -6.46 5.29 31.01
C ASN A 217 -5.33 5.61 30.03
N TYR A 218 -5.66 5.53 28.74
CA TYR A 218 -4.84 6.04 27.64
C TYR A 218 -5.64 7.09 26.88
N SER A 219 -4.98 8.14 26.42
CA SER A 219 -5.61 9.20 25.63
C SER A 219 -4.78 9.46 24.38
N LEU A 220 -5.43 9.36 23.22
CA LEU A 220 -4.85 9.67 21.92
C LEU A 220 -5.39 11.03 21.46
N GLN A 221 -4.50 11.97 21.15
CA GLN A 221 -4.90 13.24 20.56
C GLN A 221 -5.36 13.06 19.11
N VAL A 222 -6.42 13.76 18.74
CA VAL A 222 -6.98 13.79 17.39
C VAL A 222 -6.81 15.20 16.84
N TYR A 223 -6.18 15.29 15.68
CA TYR A 223 -6.06 16.53 14.91
C TYR A 223 -6.81 16.37 13.60
N ALA A 224 -7.65 17.33 13.27
CA ALA A 224 -8.35 17.36 11.99
C ALA A 224 -8.18 18.74 11.34
N ASN A 225 -7.94 18.73 10.04
CA ASN A 225 -7.80 19.94 9.24
C ASN A 225 -8.88 19.94 8.17
N ARG A 226 -9.67 21.01 8.15
CA ARG A 226 -10.57 21.31 7.04
C ARG A 226 -9.76 22.09 6.01
N GLN A 227 -9.53 21.49 4.85
CA GLN A 227 -8.93 22.18 3.72
C GLN A 227 -10.04 22.96 2.99
N ASP A 228 -9.75 24.22 2.69
CA ASP A 228 -10.57 25.01 1.79
C ASP A 228 -10.27 24.56 0.35
N ILE A 229 -11.17 23.74 -0.19
CA ILE A 229 -11.16 23.35 -1.59
C ILE A 229 -12.24 24.20 -2.29
N SER A 230 -12.06 25.52 -2.28
CA SER A 230 -12.85 26.39 -3.12
C SER A 230 -12.56 26.02 -4.58
N HIS A 231 -13.59 25.62 -5.31
CA HIS A 231 -13.56 25.26 -6.73
C HIS A 231 -12.94 23.90 -7.06
N THR A 232 -13.71 22.82 -6.93
CA THR A 232 -13.43 21.60 -7.69
C THR A 232 -14.30 21.55 -8.93
N SER A 233 -13.65 21.80 -10.07
CA SER A 233 -14.05 21.33 -11.39
C SER A 233 -14.33 19.82 -11.36
N GLN A 234 -14.93 19.27 -12.42
CA GLN A 234 -15.14 17.81 -12.57
C GLN A 234 -13.83 16.99 -12.64
N GLU A 235 -12.66 17.62 -12.55
CA GLU A 235 -11.35 16.98 -12.73
C GLU A 235 -10.78 16.46 -11.41
N ALA A 236 -10.01 15.37 -11.47
CA ALA A 236 -9.32 14.81 -10.32
C ALA A 236 -8.35 15.84 -9.71
N LEU A 237 -8.41 16.02 -8.39
CA LEU A 237 -7.48 16.84 -7.61
C LEU A 237 -6.88 15.98 -6.50
N PHE A 238 -5.56 16.00 -6.38
CA PHE A 238 -4.83 15.35 -5.31
C PHE A 238 -4.44 16.36 -4.24
N VAL A 239 -4.39 15.94 -2.98
CA VAL A 239 -4.02 16.82 -1.87
C VAL A 239 -2.88 16.24 -1.07
N GLU A 240 -2.06 17.14 -0.52
CA GLU A 240 -1.05 16.78 0.48
C GLU A 240 -1.73 16.15 1.70
N ASP A 241 -1.28 14.95 2.06
CA ASP A 241 -1.62 14.27 3.29
C ASP A 241 -0.34 13.86 4.01
N ARG A 242 -0.15 14.36 5.23
CA ARG A 242 1.00 14.00 6.10
C ARG A 242 2.35 14.13 5.38
N GLY A 243 2.51 15.14 4.53
CA GLY A 243 3.76 15.45 3.83
C GLY A 243 4.03 14.61 2.59
N TYR A 244 3.02 13.94 2.02
CA TYR A 244 3.13 13.32 0.70
C TYR A 244 1.80 13.38 -0.06
N ILE A 245 1.85 13.09 -1.35
CA ILE A 245 0.71 12.93 -2.25
C ILE A 245 0.90 11.61 -2.97
N ALA A 246 -0.11 10.74 -2.97
CA ALA A 246 -0.10 9.47 -3.68
C ALA A 246 -1.14 9.49 -4.79
N ILE A 247 -0.74 9.09 -5.99
CA ILE A 247 -1.51 9.19 -7.23
C ILE A 247 -1.39 7.86 -7.97
N ASN A 248 -2.52 7.24 -8.31
CA ASN A 248 -2.51 6.15 -9.29
C ASN A 248 -2.45 6.76 -10.69
N ALA A 249 -1.63 6.19 -11.58
CA ALA A 249 -1.30 6.87 -12.83
C ALA A 249 -2.48 7.00 -13.81
N GLU A 250 -3.49 6.14 -13.69
CA GLU A 250 -4.73 6.21 -14.47
C GLU A 250 -5.62 7.41 -14.12
N ASN A 251 -5.45 8.00 -12.93
CA ASN A 251 -6.30 9.08 -12.43
C ASN A 251 -5.76 10.47 -12.79
N PHE A 252 -5.30 10.66 -14.03
CA PHE A 252 -4.86 11.96 -14.52
C PHE A 252 -6.01 12.97 -14.56
N SER A 253 -5.70 14.24 -14.26
CA SER A 253 -6.67 15.35 -14.36
C SER A 253 -6.96 15.69 -15.82
N ARG A 254 -5.92 15.68 -16.67
CA ARG A 254 -6.01 15.95 -18.11
C ARG A 254 -5.01 15.10 -18.89
N GLN A 255 -5.33 14.85 -20.15
CA GLN A 255 -4.48 14.15 -21.11
C GLN A 255 -4.45 14.91 -22.43
N ASN A 256 -3.26 15.08 -22.98
CA ASN A 256 -3.05 15.62 -24.32
C ASN A 256 -2.21 14.64 -25.12
N ASN A 257 -2.78 14.06 -26.17
CA ASN A 257 -2.07 13.14 -27.05
C ASN A 257 -1.90 13.76 -28.44
N THR A 258 -0.78 13.45 -29.08
CA THR A 258 -0.65 13.75 -30.51
C THR A 258 -1.50 12.79 -31.34
N SER A 259 -1.66 13.09 -32.63
CA SER A 259 -2.35 12.18 -33.57
C SER A 259 -1.60 10.87 -33.82
N SER A 260 -0.30 10.80 -33.51
CA SER A 260 0.57 9.65 -33.82
C SER A 260 0.92 8.75 -32.64
N TYR A 261 0.98 9.31 -31.42
CA TYR A 261 1.29 8.58 -30.19
C TYR A 261 0.78 9.36 -28.99
N GLY A 262 0.67 8.68 -27.86
CA GLY A 262 0.39 9.33 -26.59
C GLY A 262 0.17 8.32 -25.47
N TRP A 263 -0.48 8.78 -24.41
CA TRP A 263 -0.79 7.98 -23.25
C TRP A 263 -2.12 7.25 -23.42
N ASP A 264 -2.19 6.04 -22.92
CA ASP A 264 -3.41 5.25 -22.89
C ASP A 264 -3.49 4.47 -21.57
N VAL A 265 -4.69 4.08 -21.15
CA VAL A 265 -4.90 3.28 -19.94
C VAL A 265 -4.76 1.80 -20.28
N LEU A 266 -4.07 1.06 -19.42
CA LEU A 266 -3.88 -0.37 -19.52
C LEU A 266 -4.47 -1.05 -18.27
N GLU A 267 -5.62 -1.70 -18.46
CA GLU A 267 -6.33 -2.40 -17.39
C GLU A 267 -5.65 -3.73 -17.03
N GLY A 268 -5.69 -4.09 -15.75
CA GLY A 268 -5.23 -5.37 -15.23
C GLY A 268 -3.71 -5.50 -15.07
N LEU A 269 -2.95 -4.41 -15.21
CA LEU A 269 -1.50 -4.41 -15.08
C LEU A 269 -1.01 -3.44 -14.00
N GLY A 270 0.01 -3.85 -13.25
CA GLY A 270 0.62 -3.05 -12.18
C GLY A 270 0.13 -3.42 -10.78
N TYR A 271 0.64 -2.71 -9.78
CA TYR A 271 0.24 -2.86 -8.38
C TYR A 271 -1.09 -2.15 -8.06
N THR A 272 -1.43 -1.11 -8.82
CA THR A 272 -2.73 -0.41 -8.72
C THR A 272 -3.84 -1.17 -9.46
N GLY A 273 -3.47 -2.11 -10.35
CA GLY A 273 -4.37 -2.83 -11.23
C GLY A 273 -4.72 -2.07 -12.52
N HIS A 274 -4.31 -0.81 -12.65
CA HIS A 274 -4.46 0.00 -13.85
C HIS A 274 -3.19 0.83 -14.03
N SER A 275 -2.53 0.67 -15.18
CA SER A 275 -1.35 1.47 -15.51
C SER A 275 -1.66 2.40 -16.67
N VAL A 276 -0.80 3.38 -16.92
CA VAL A 276 -0.82 4.16 -18.16
C VAL A 276 0.43 3.87 -18.96
N TRP A 277 0.33 3.89 -20.29
CA TRP A 277 1.46 3.55 -21.14
C TRP A 277 1.53 4.39 -22.41
N VAL A 278 2.74 4.48 -22.98
CA VAL A 278 2.98 5.20 -24.24
C VAL A 278 2.62 4.28 -25.42
N ASN A 279 1.48 4.56 -26.04
CA ASN A 279 0.85 3.81 -27.14
C ASN A 279 0.94 4.62 -28.46
N PRO A 280 1.13 3.98 -29.64
CA PRO A 280 1.39 2.56 -29.89
C PRO A 280 2.84 2.10 -29.76
N LEU A 281 3.06 0.78 -29.69
CA LEU A 281 4.42 0.22 -29.76
C LEU A 281 5.02 0.40 -31.16
N LYS A 282 4.20 0.37 -32.21
CA LYS A 282 4.67 0.47 -33.59
C LYS A 282 4.73 1.93 -34.04
N ILE A 283 5.81 2.60 -33.69
CA ILE A 283 6.05 4.00 -34.05
C ILE A 283 7.35 4.11 -34.86
N LYS A 284 7.40 5.04 -35.82
CA LYS A 284 8.63 5.38 -36.56
C LYS A 284 9.42 6.40 -35.75
N GLU A 285 10.76 6.33 -35.74
CA GLU A 285 11.66 7.26 -34.99
C GLU A 285 11.31 8.74 -35.17
N GLN A 286 10.82 9.16 -36.34
CA GLN A 286 10.44 10.54 -36.65
C GLN A 286 9.14 11.04 -36.00
N GLN A 287 8.36 10.16 -35.37
CA GLN A 287 7.09 10.52 -34.76
C GLN A 287 7.25 10.96 -33.29
N PHE A 288 8.36 10.62 -32.64
CA PHE A 288 8.67 11.11 -31.30
C PHE A 288 9.36 12.46 -31.37
N ASP A 289 9.01 13.34 -30.43
CA ASP A 289 9.51 14.71 -30.38
C ASP A 289 10.45 14.88 -29.18
N PRO A 290 11.75 14.57 -29.34
CA PRO A 290 12.71 14.69 -28.24
C PRO A 290 12.95 16.15 -27.83
N GLU A 291 12.55 17.12 -28.66
CA GLU A 291 12.63 18.55 -28.38
C GLU A 291 11.37 19.08 -27.68
N LEU A 292 10.35 18.22 -27.48
CA LEU A 292 9.11 18.52 -26.76
C LEU A 292 8.38 19.77 -27.29
N LYS A 293 8.38 19.98 -28.61
CA LYS A 293 7.64 21.08 -29.28
C LYS A 293 6.14 20.84 -29.30
N ASN A 294 5.70 19.58 -29.45
CA ASN A 294 4.29 19.19 -29.36
C ASN A 294 4.16 17.83 -28.64
N PRO A 295 4.45 17.78 -27.34
CA PRO A 295 4.56 16.52 -26.61
C PRO A 295 3.18 15.95 -26.23
N SER A 296 3.12 14.63 -26.11
CA SER A 296 1.98 13.98 -25.44
C SER A 296 2.20 13.98 -23.93
N THR A 297 1.19 14.41 -23.16
CA THR A 297 1.29 14.63 -21.72
C THR A 297 0.12 14.01 -20.95
N LEU A 298 0.44 13.55 -19.73
CA LEU A 298 -0.52 13.40 -18.64
C LEU A 298 -0.30 14.51 -17.64
N GLU A 299 -1.39 15.12 -17.18
CA GLU A 299 -1.37 16.17 -16.17
C GLU A 299 -2.12 15.73 -14.92
N TYR A 300 -1.52 15.99 -13.76
CA TYR A 300 -2.09 15.68 -12.46
C TYR A 300 -2.09 16.95 -11.61
N ASP A 301 -3.28 17.43 -11.26
CA ASP A 301 -3.43 18.57 -10.38
C ASP A 301 -3.30 18.13 -8.94
N PHE A 302 -2.46 18.86 -8.20
CA PHE A 302 -2.27 18.62 -6.80
C PHE A 302 -2.22 19.91 -6.00
N GLN A 303 -2.59 19.83 -4.72
CA GLN A 303 -2.58 20.96 -3.80
C GLN A 303 -1.66 20.67 -2.61
N THR A 304 -0.81 21.63 -2.28
CA THR A 304 0.08 21.58 -1.12
C THR A 304 -0.25 22.65 -0.10
N ASP A 305 0.01 22.39 1.18
CA ASP A 305 -0.28 23.35 2.24
C ASP A 305 0.72 24.51 2.26
N ARG A 306 1.94 24.28 1.78
CA ARG A 306 3.06 25.24 1.75
C ARG A 306 3.99 24.97 0.57
N GLY A 307 4.76 25.97 0.18
CA GLY A 307 5.87 25.80 -0.78
C GLY A 307 7.02 24.97 -0.22
N GLY A 308 8.09 24.83 -0.98
CA GLY A 308 9.30 24.11 -0.63
C GLY A 308 9.69 23.02 -1.62
N GLU A 309 10.78 22.32 -1.30
CA GLU A 309 11.29 21.21 -2.10
C GLU A 309 10.33 20.02 -2.10
N ILE A 310 10.15 19.42 -3.28
CA ILE A 310 9.43 18.16 -3.45
C ILE A 310 10.29 17.16 -4.22
N THR A 311 10.11 15.88 -3.93
CA THR A 311 10.62 14.78 -4.76
C THR A 311 9.46 14.08 -5.43
N VAL A 312 9.40 14.14 -6.76
CA VAL A 312 8.45 13.36 -7.55
C VAL A 312 9.07 12.00 -7.82
N THR A 313 8.39 10.94 -7.39
CA THR A 313 8.79 9.55 -7.62
C THR A 313 7.75 8.89 -8.52
N VAL A 314 8.17 8.45 -9.71
CA VAL A 314 7.34 7.69 -10.64
C VAL A 314 7.72 6.22 -10.55
N TYR A 315 6.75 5.36 -10.28
CA TYR A 315 6.91 3.91 -10.29
C TYR A 315 6.41 3.38 -11.64
N ALA A 316 7.32 2.82 -12.42
CA ALA A 316 7.06 2.24 -13.72
C ALA A 316 7.27 0.73 -13.70
N LEU A 317 6.73 0.01 -14.68
CA LEU A 317 7.07 -1.39 -14.88
C LEU A 317 8.48 -1.50 -15.49
N PRO A 318 9.24 -2.56 -15.15
CA PRO A 318 10.63 -2.71 -15.54
C PRO A 318 10.78 -3.27 -16.97
N VAL A 319 10.32 -2.50 -17.95
CA VAL A 319 10.43 -2.85 -19.38
C VAL A 319 11.84 -2.56 -19.91
N HIS A 320 12.24 -3.29 -20.95
CA HIS A 320 13.40 -2.91 -21.76
C HIS A 320 12.97 -1.97 -22.88
N PRO A 321 13.89 -1.14 -23.41
CA PRO A 321 13.61 -0.37 -24.62
C PRO A 321 13.11 -1.26 -25.74
N LEU A 322 12.16 -0.75 -26.51
CA LEU A 322 11.49 -1.50 -27.57
C LEU A 322 12.48 -2.07 -28.61
N ASN A 323 13.50 -1.30 -28.96
CA ASN A 323 14.58 -1.68 -29.86
C ASN A 323 15.82 -0.81 -29.60
N GLN A 324 16.82 -0.85 -30.49
CA GLN A 324 18.08 -0.10 -30.36
C GLN A 324 17.94 1.42 -30.57
N ASP A 325 16.86 1.85 -31.19
CA ASP A 325 16.59 3.25 -31.56
C ASP A 325 16.02 4.05 -30.38
N TYR A 326 15.46 3.33 -29.41
CA TYR A 326 14.84 3.89 -28.22
C TYR A 326 15.65 3.61 -26.95
N SER A 327 15.37 4.42 -25.94
CA SER A 327 15.69 4.12 -24.56
C SER A 327 14.37 3.91 -23.80
N ASN A 328 14.31 4.28 -22.51
CA ASN A 328 13.08 4.29 -21.74
C ASN A 328 12.88 5.66 -21.06
N ARG A 329 12.86 6.73 -21.86
CA ARG A 329 12.79 8.10 -21.37
C ARG A 329 11.37 8.62 -21.16
N ILE A 330 11.18 9.33 -20.04
CA ILE A 330 10.04 10.22 -19.81
C ILE A 330 10.53 11.59 -19.35
N GLY A 331 9.71 12.60 -19.56
CA GLY A 331 9.92 13.94 -19.01
C GLY A 331 9.02 14.13 -17.80
N ILE A 332 9.55 14.75 -16.74
CA ILE A 332 8.79 15.08 -15.53
C ILE A 332 8.96 16.57 -15.26
N GLY A 333 7.87 17.32 -15.30
CA GLY A 333 7.86 18.76 -15.03
C GLY A 333 6.75 19.14 -14.06
N VAL A 334 6.96 20.22 -13.30
CA VAL A 334 5.96 20.76 -12.39
C VAL A 334 5.66 22.19 -12.80
N ASN A 335 4.38 22.54 -12.93
CA ASN A 335 3.90 23.81 -13.44
C ASN A 335 4.49 24.12 -14.83
N GLU A 336 5.16 25.27 -14.96
CA GLU A 336 5.79 25.75 -16.20
C GLU A 336 7.32 25.49 -16.23
N GLU A 337 7.83 24.66 -15.33
CA GLU A 337 9.25 24.25 -15.36
C GLU A 337 9.56 23.44 -16.62
N ALA A 338 10.77 23.63 -17.16
CA ALA A 338 11.30 22.73 -18.18
C ALA A 338 11.39 21.30 -17.62
N PRO A 339 10.88 20.28 -18.36
CA PRO A 339 10.84 18.92 -17.84
C PRO A 339 12.24 18.33 -17.65
N GLN A 340 12.42 17.65 -16.52
CA GLN A 340 13.60 16.82 -16.27
C GLN A 340 13.40 15.48 -16.98
N ILE A 341 14.29 15.18 -17.94
CA ILE A 341 14.27 13.90 -18.65
C ILE A 341 14.98 12.85 -17.79
N VAL A 342 14.28 11.76 -17.53
CA VAL A 342 14.81 10.59 -16.81
C VAL A 342 14.71 9.37 -17.71
N ASP A 343 15.69 8.47 -17.57
CA ASP A 343 15.80 7.25 -18.36
C ASP A 343 15.94 6.05 -17.40
N HIS A 344 15.20 4.98 -17.67
CA HIS A 344 15.30 3.74 -16.90
C HIS A 344 15.72 2.52 -17.73
N LYS A 345 16.45 2.75 -18.82
CA LYS A 345 17.09 1.66 -19.54
C LYS A 345 18.07 0.93 -18.63
N THR A 346 17.79 -0.35 -18.42
CA THR A 346 18.68 -1.27 -17.71
C THR A 346 19.30 -2.28 -18.68
N PHE A 347 20.39 -2.92 -18.24
CA PHE A 347 21.06 -3.99 -18.97
C PHE A 347 20.90 -5.29 -18.20
N GLY A 348 20.78 -6.41 -18.93
CA GLY A 348 20.60 -7.73 -18.32
C GLY A 348 21.67 -8.00 -17.25
N ARG A 349 21.22 -8.42 -16.07
CA ARG A 349 22.05 -8.71 -14.89
C ARG A 349 22.77 -7.52 -14.25
N SER A 350 22.49 -6.28 -14.63
CA SER A 350 22.89 -5.13 -13.78
C SER A 350 22.21 -5.24 -12.41
N GLU A 351 22.80 -4.65 -11.37
CA GLU A 351 22.18 -4.67 -10.04
C GLU A 351 20.81 -3.98 -10.04
N GLU A 352 20.69 -2.86 -10.77
CA GLU A 352 19.42 -2.17 -10.95
C GLU A 352 18.37 -3.07 -11.63
N TRP A 353 18.74 -3.77 -12.72
CA TRP A 353 17.85 -4.73 -13.36
C TRP A 353 17.39 -5.83 -12.39
N LYS A 354 18.32 -6.38 -11.59
CA LYS A 354 17.97 -7.42 -10.61
C LYS A 354 16.97 -6.90 -9.58
N GLN A 355 17.21 -5.71 -9.04
CA GLN A 355 16.28 -5.10 -8.08
C GLN A 355 14.92 -4.83 -8.71
N ASN A 356 14.90 -4.27 -9.92
CA ASN A 356 13.67 -3.95 -10.64
C ASN A 356 12.85 -5.21 -10.99
N VAL A 357 13.52 -6.31 -11.34
CA VAL A 357 12.86 -7.61 -11.56
C VAL A 357 12.30 -8.20 -10.27
N LEU A 358 13.04 -8.10 -9.15
CA LEU A 358 12.59 -8.62 -7.84
C LEU A 358 11.42 -7.80 -7.26
N SER A 359 11.44 -6.48 -7.45
CA SER A 359 10.37 -5.58 -7.02
C SER A 359 9.23 -5.48 -8.04
N ASN A 360 9.39 -6.05 -9.23
CA ASN A 360 8.51 -5.81 -10.39
C ASN A 360 8.23 -4.31 -10.62
N SER A 361 9.24 -3.46 -10.40
CA SER A 361 9.07 -2.00 -10.47
C SER A 361 10.41 -1.28 -10.68
N THR A 362 10.41 -0.32 -11.59
CA THR A 362 11.45 0.70 -11.76
C THR A 362 11.02 1.97 -11.03
N VAL A 363 11.97 2.62 -10.35
CA VAL A 363 11.73 3.87 -9.61
C VAL A 363 12.51 5.03 -10.23
N LEU A 364 11.78 6.02 -10.76
CA LEU A 364 12.31 7.24 -11.35
C LEU A 364 12.09 8.42 -10.38
N LYS A 365 13.09 9.29 -10.20
CA LYS A 365 13.00 10.41 -9.24
C LYS A 365 13.49 11.72 -9.82
N THR A 366 12.73 12.79 -9.62
CA THR A 366 13.10 14.18 -9.92
C THR A 366 12.83 15.07 -8.71
N LYS A 367 13.55 16.19 -8.62
CA LYS A 367 13.38 17.17 -7.53
C LYS A 367 12.90 18.49 -8.12
N HIS A 368 11.94 19.12 -7.46
CA HIS A 368 11.33 20.38 -7.91
C HIS A 368 11.14 21.32 -6.71
N HIS A 369 10.98 22.60 -6.99
CA HIS A 369 10.75 23.62 -5.97
C HIS A 369 9.39 24.29 -6.17
N LEU A 370 8.53 24.22 -5.15
CA LEU A 370 7.27 24.94 -5.15
C LEU A 370 7.46 26.32 -4.48
N PRO A 371 7.23 27.45 -5.17
CA PRO A 371 7.47 28.77 -4.59
C PRO A 371 6.55 29.09 -3.42
N GLU A 372 5.32 28.59 -3.45
CA GLU A 372 4.29 28.77 -2.44
C GLU A 372 3.41 27.53 -2.31
N GLY A 373 2.53 27.51 -1.31
CA GLY A 373 1.49 26.49 -1.20
C GLY A 373 0.34 26.82 -2.15
N GLY A 374 -0.57 25.87 -2.34
CA GLY A 374 -1.70 26.01 -3.26
C GLY A 374 -1.67 24.96 -4.36
N ARG A 375 -2.36 25.26 -5.46
CA ARG A 375 -2.57 24.35 -6.59
C ARG A 375 -1.37 24.38 -7.52
N HIS A 376 -0.99 23.19 -7.98
CA HIS A 376 0.10 22.95 -8.91
C HIS A 376 -0.31 21.85 -9.89
N THR A 377 0.43 21.73 -10.98
CA THR A 377 0.22 20.69 -11.98
C THR A 377 1.51 19.93 -12.22
N LEU A 378 1.49 18.62 -12.00
CA LEU A 378 2.53 17.70 -12.43
C LEU A 378 2.26 17.31 -13.88
N LYS A 379 3.26 17.41 -14.76
CA LYS A 379 3.19 17.02 -16.17
C LYS A 379 4.17 15.88 -16.43
N ILE A 380 3.67 14.76 -16.97
CA ILE A 380 4.46 13.62 -17.42
C ILE A 380 4.46 13.57 -18.95
N TYR A 381 5.63 13.68 -19.57
CA TYR A 381 5.83 13.78 -21.01
C TYR A 381 6.26 12.43 -21.58
N ALA A 382 5.62 11.97 -22.66
CA ALA A 382 6.02 10.77 -23.38
C ALA A 382 7.20 11.07 -24.32
N LEU A 383 8.34 10.40 -24.13
CA LEU A 383 9.50 10.51 -25.03
C LEU A 383 9.84 9.22 -25.76
N ASP A 384 9.77 8.06 -25.10
CA ASP A 384 10.01 6.75 -25.72
C ASP A 384 8.76 5.85 -25.63
N PRO A 385 8.54 4.95 -26.60
CA PRO A 385 7.37 4.08 -26.66
C PRO A 385 7.39 2.98 -25.59
N GLY A 386 6.19 2.47 -25.24
CA GLY A 386 6.07 1.25 -24.45
C GLY A 386 6.44 1.39 -22.97
N ILE A 387 6.73 2.61 -22.50
CA ILE A 387 6.87 2.90 -21.08
C ILE A 387 5.51 2.74 -20.41
N ILE A 388 5.48 2.08 -19.25
CA ILE A 388 4.27 1.80 -18.49
C ILE A 388 4.46 2.34 -17.07
N ILE A 389 3.62 3.28 -16.66
CA ILE A 389 3.62 3.91 -15.34
C ILE A 389 2.45 3.35 -14.53
N ASP A 390 2.74 2.92 -13.30
CA ASP A 390 1.77 2.34 -12.37
C ASP A 390 1.24 3.41 -11.39
N ARG A 391 2.14 4.17 -10.77
CA ARG A 391 1.78 5.16 -9.74
C ARG A 391 2.83 6.23 -9.57
N ILE A 392 2.45 7.33 -8.92
CA ILE A 392 3.28 8.49 -8.64
C ILE A 392 3.17 8.84 -7.15
N VAL A 393 4.30 9.21 -6.54
CA VAL A 393 4.35 9.78 -5.19
C VAL A 393 5.08 11.10 -5.24
N ILE A 394 4.45 12.17 -4.75
CA ILE A 394 5.10 13.47 -4.53
C ILE A 394 5.42 13.59 -3.04
N ASP A 395 6.70 13.60 -2.70
CA ASP A 395 7.17 13.59 -1.31
C ASP A 395 7.67 14.97 -0.86
N LYS A 396 7.13 15.46 0.25
CA LYS A 396 7.55 16.68 0.98
C LYS A 396 8.25 16.36 2.30
N GLY A 397 8.75 15.13 2.44
CA GLY A 397 9.40 14.59 3.64
C GLY A 397 8.49 13.71 4.50
N GLY A 398 7.32 13.33 4.00
CA GLY A 398 6.34 12.50 4.69
C GLY A 398 6.06 11.13 4.05
N ALA A 399 6.61 10.86 2.86
CA ALA A 399 6.36 9.59 2.19
C ALA A 399 7.04 8.43 2.92
N ILE A 400 6.26 7.38 3.19
CA ILE A 400 6.76 6.14 3.80
C ILE A 400 7.19 5.13 2.74
N LYS A 401 8.24 4.36 3.03
CA LYS A 401 8.66 3.26 2.15
C LYS A 401 7.63 2.13 2.23
N SER A 402 6.99 1.82 1.12
CA SER A 402 6.01 0.73 0.99
C SER A 402 6.33 -0.15 -0.21
N TYR A 403 6.07 -1.46 -0.09
CA TYR A 403 6.10 -2.38 -1.23
C TYR A 403 4.88 -2.19 -2.13
N SER A 404 3.68 -2.13 -1.52
CA SER A 404 2.41 -1.92 -2.21
C SER A 404 2.15 -0.45 -2.52
N ALA A 405 1.28 -0.19 -3.51
CA ALA A 405 0.75 1.15 -3.77
C ALA A 405 0.10 1.73 -2.50
N GLN A 406 0.40 3.01 -2.24
CA GLN A 406 -0.25 3.74 -1.16
C GLN A 406 -1.67 4.11 -1.57
N LYS A 407 -2.58 4.23 -0.59
CA LYS A 407 -3.91 4.74 -0.87
C LYS A 407 -3.80 6.15 -1.42
N GLU A 408 -4.50 6.39 -2.52
CA GLU A 408 -4.51 7.66 -3.22
C GLU A 408 -4.98 8.81 -2.32
N THR A 409 -4.33 9.97 -2.43
CA THR A 409 -4.70 11.18 -1.68
C THR A 409 -5.58 12.11 -2.53
N ILE A 410 -6.55 11.51 -3.22
CA ILE A 410 -7.52 12.21 -4.08
C ILE A 410 -8.64 12.85 -3.23
N VAL A 411 -9.10 14.04 -3.65
CA VAL A 411 -10.27 14.69 -3.07
C VAL A 411 -11.50 13.81 -3.28
N GLN A 412 -12.13 13.42 -2.18
CA GLN A 412 -13.39 12.69 -2.18
C GLN A 412 -14.56 13.67 -2.35
N PRO A 413 -15.63 13.26 -3.06
CA PRO A 413 -16.83 14.09 -3.24
C PRO A 413 -17.57 14.43 -1.93
#